data_AF-A0A848VW47-F1
#
_entry.id   AF-A0A848VW47-F1
#
_cell.length_a   1.000
_cell.length_b   1.000
_cell.length_c   1.000
_cell.angle_alpha   90.00
_cell.angle_beta   90.00
_cell.angle_gamma   90.00
#
_symmetry.space_group_name_H-M   'P 1'
#
loop_
_entity.id
_entity.type
_entity.pdbx_description
1 polymer ?
#
loop_
_entity_poly.entity_id
_entity_poly.type
_entity_poly.pdbx_seq_one_letter_code
_entity_poly.pdbx_strand_id
1 'polypeptide(L)'
;MTLDILYYLTVGLFLTHELDAVNRREWRILPGFRALPERLGEQLFIWLHVPVIALLLIGGDGERVNAVRVALAGFAILHVGLHWLYRTHPANAFNTFSSWSLILGTGGLGAAYLLVAALT
;
A
#
# COMPACT_ATOMS: atom_id res chain seq x y z
N MET A 1 -13.16 -9.56 15.24
CA MET A 1 -12.00 -10.46 15.17
C MET A 1 -11.58 -10.73 13.74
N THR A 2 -12.37 -11.40 12.88
CA THR A 2 -11.98 -11.66 11.48
C THR A 2 -11.68 -10.38 10.69
N LEU A 3 -12.57 -9.38 10.71
CA LEU A 3 -12.34 -8.09 10.06
C LEU A 3 -11.10 -7.36 10.58
N ASP A 4 -10.83 -7.45 11.89
CA ASP A 4 -9.65 -6.85 12.50
C ASP A 4 -8.37 -7.53 12.02
N ILE A 5 -8.36 -8.87 11.95
CA ILE A 5 -7.23 -9.65 11.43
C ILE A 5 -6.96 -9.28 9.97
N LEU A 6 -8.00 -9.27 9.13
CA LEU A 6 -7.85 -8.91 7.71
C LEU A 6 -7.34 -7.47 7.55
N TYR A 7 -7.89 -6.53 8.32
CA TYR A 7 -7.44 -5.14 8.30
C TYR A 7 -5.97 -5.01 8.72
N TYR A 8 -5.60 -5.54 9.89
CA TYR A 8 -4.23 -5.40 10.40
C TYR A 8 -3.19 -6.14 9.55
N LEU A 9 -3.53 -7.29 8.96
CA LEU A 9 -2.66 -7.95 8.00
C LEU A 9 -2.54 -7.15 6.70
N THR A 10 -3.62 -6.52 6.22
CA THR A 10 -3.56 -5.63 5.05
C THR A 10 -2.64 -4.44 5.32
N VAL A 11 -2.77 -3.80 6.49
CA VAL A 11 -1.87 -2.71 6.92
C VAL A 11 -0.43 -3.22 7.02
N GLY A 12 -0.19 -4.37 7.67
CA GLY A 12 1.14 -4.94 7.80
C GLY A 12 1.82 -5.24 6.47
N LEU A 13 1.07 -5.79 5.51
CA LEU A 13 1.57 -6.02 4.15
C LEU A 13 1.84 -4.70 3.41
N PHE A 14 0.97 -3.69 3.53
CA PHE A 14 1.21 -2.36 2.96
C PHE A 14 2.49 -1.74 3.51
N LEU A 15 2.66 -1.69 4.83
CA LEU A 15 3.85 -1.11 5.45
C LEU A 15 5.12 -1.86 5.05
N THR A 16 5.05 -3.19 4.95
CA THR A 16 6.19 -4.00 4.50
C THR A 16 6.48 -3.80 3.00
N HIS A 17 5.43 -3.62 2.19
CA HIS A 17 5.57 -3.22 0.79
C HIS A 17 6.24 -1.85 0.67
N GLU A 18 5.91 -0.87 1.50
CA GLU A 18 6.58 0.44 1.49
C GLU A 18 8.07 0.33 1.83
N LEU A 19 8.48 -0.59 2.71
CA LEU A 19 9.90 -0.87 2.95
C LEU A 19 10.58 -1.44 1.70
N ASP A 20 9.94 -2.37 0.99
CA ASP A 20 10.44 -2.85 -0.30
C ASP A 20 10.43 -1.72 -1.34
N ALA A 21 9.41 -0.86 -1.37
CA ALA A 21 9.32 0.28 -2.28
C ALA A 21 10.48 1.26 -2.12
N VAL A 22 10.90 1.55 -0.88
CA VAL A 22 12.12 2.31 -0.60
C VAL A 22 13.34 1.60 -1.18
N ASN A 23 13.48 0.30 -0.92
CA ASN A 23 14.59 -0.52 -1.44
C ASN A 23 14.59 -0.59 -2.99
N ARG A 24 13.41 -0.59 -3.62
CA ARG A 24 13.19 -0.62 -5.08
C ARG A 24 13.14 0.77 -5.73
N ARG A 25 13.30 1.83 -4.95
CA ARG A 25 13.32 3.23 -5.41
C ARG A 25 12.05 3.64 -6.17
N GLU A 26 10.88 3.26 -5.66
CA GLU A 26 9.59 3.48 -6.31
C GLU A 26 9.29 4.96 -6.63
N TRP A 27 9.86 5.90 -5.88
CA TRP A 27 9.75 7.34 -6.16
C TRP A 27 10.20 7.73 -7.57
N ARG A 28 11.02 6.90 -8.25
CA ARG A 28 11.42 7.10 -9.66
C ARG A 28 10.32 6.80 -10.67
N ILE A 29 9.26 6.11 -10.26
CA ILE A 29 8.10 5.77 -11.09
C ILE A 29 6.98 6.79 -10.85
N LEU A 30 6.77 7.18 -9.59
CA LEU A 30 5.64 8.00 -9.17
C LEU A 30 5.62 9.37 -9.88
N PRO A 31 4.48 9.76 -10.49
CA PRO A 31 4.30 11.12 -11.00
C PRO A 31 4.56 12.16 -9.92
N GLY A 32 5.21 13.26 -10.27
CA GLY A 32 5.66 14.27 -9.31
C GLY A 32 7.04 13.96 -8.71
N PHE A 33 7.23 12.78 -8.11
CA PHE A 33 8.50 12.40 -7.48
C PHE A 33 9.61 12.14 -8.50
N ARG A 34 9.29 11.51 -9.64
CA ARG A 34 10.26 11.17 -10.69
C ARG A 34 11.01 12.37 -11.29
N ALA A 35 10.47 13.58 -11.15
CA ALA A 35 11.06 14.82 -11.65
C ALA A 35 12.00 15.49 -10.63
N LEU A 36 12.01 15.02 -9.38
CA LEU A 36 12.82 15.58 -8.32
C LEU A 36 14.28 15.06 -8.40
N PRO A 37 15.25 15.84 -7.87
CA PRO A 37 16.59 15.31 -7.63
C PRO A 37 16.53 14.04 -6.79
N GLU A 38 17.33 13.03 -7.14
CA GLU A 38 17.27 11.67 -6.56
C GLU A 38 17.15 11.67 -5.02
N ARG A 39 18.06 12.37 -4.33
CA ARG A 39 18.08 12.43 -2.86
C ARG A 39 16.86 13.14 -2.29
N LEU A 40 16.33 14.16 -2.97
CA LEU A 40 15.13 14.86 -2.51
C LEU A 40 13.89 13.98 -2.70
N GLY A 41 13.77 13.28 -3.84
CA GLY A 41 12.69 12.35 -4.10
C GLY A 41 12.62 11.21 -3.08
N GLU A 42 13.76 10.60 -2.77
CA GLU A 42 13.89 9.56 -1.74
C GLU A 42 13.42 10.09 -0.36
N GLN A 43 13.96 11.23 0.07
CA GLN A 43 13.66 11.77 1.40
C GLN A 43 12.19 12.17 1.52
N LEU A 44 11.62 12.84 0.51
CA LEU A 44 10.20 13.17 0.53
C LEU A 44 9.32 11.92 0.51
N PHE A 45 9.69 10.90 -0.28
CA PHE A 45 8.97 9.63 -0.30
C PHE A 45 8.93 9.03 1.10
N ILE A 46 10.07 8.87 1.77
CA ILE A 46 10.13 8.31 3.13
C ILE A 46 9.35 9.16 4.14
N TRP A 47 9.60 10.47 4.19
CA TRP A 47 9.05 11.31 5.26
C TRP A 47 7.56 11.58 5.13
N LEU A 48 7.00 11.58 3.91
CA LEU A 48 5.55 11.73 3.71
C LEU A 48 4.77 10.49 4.17
N HIS A 49 5.40 9.32 4.28
CA HIS A 49 4.74 8.14 4.85
C HIS A 49 4.44 8.31 6.34
N VAL A 50 5.23 9.06 7.11
CA VAL A 50 5.00 9.25 8.54
C VAL A 50 3.60 9.84 8.83
N PRO A 51 3.20 11.00 8.29
CA PRO A 51 1.86 11.53 8.51
C PRO A 51 0.77 10.65 7.87
N VAL A 52 1.01 10.04 6.72
CA VAL A 52 0.05 9.12 6.07
C VAL A 52 -0.26 7.92 6.96
N ILE A 53 0.76 7.28 7.52
CA ILE A 53 0.63 6.15 8.44
C ILE A 53 -0.09 6.60 9.72
N ALA A 54 0.26 7.76 10.28
CA ALA A 54 -0.42 8.28 11.48
C ALA A 54 -1.92 8.48 11.23
N LEU A 55 -2.29 9.11 10.11
CA LEU A 55 -3.70 9.31 9.72
C LEU A 55 -4.42 7.98 9.49
N LEU A 56 -3.74 6.99 8.90
CA LEU A 56 -4.30 5.66 8.69
C LEU A 56 -4.59 4.95 10.02
N LEU A 57 -3.66 5.01 10.97
CA LEU A 57 -3.82 4.38 12.28
C LEU A 57 -4.94 5.05 13.09
N ILE A 58 -4.97 6.38 13.13
CA ILE A 58 -6.02 7.14 13.83
C ILE A 58 -7.38 6.89 13.20
N GLY A 59 -7.48 7.01 11.88
CA GLY A 59 -8.74 6.87 11.17
C GLY A 59 -9.26 5.43 11.10
N GLY A 60 -8.38 4.44 11.16
CA GLY A 60 -8.71 3.03 11.20
C GLY A 60 -9.08 2.48 12.58
N ASP A 61 -8.97 3.28 13.64
CA ASP A 61 -9.36 2.87 14.99
C ASP A 61 -10.89 2.84 15.18
N GLY A 62 -11.35 2.15 16.22
CA GLY A 62 -12.77 2.08 16.59
C GLY A 62 -13.55 0.98 15.85
N GLU A 63 -14.54 1.37 15.05
CA GLU A 63 -15.47 0.42 14.42
C GLU A 63 -14.77 -0.51 13.43
N ARG A 64 -15.17 -1.79 13.43
CA ARG A 64 -14.56 -2.83 12.60
C ARG A 64 -14.77 -2.59 11.10
N VAL A 65 -15.85 -1.90 10.76
CA VAL A 65 -16.16 -1.39 9.42
C VAL A 65 -16.31 0.11 9.55
N ASN A 66 -15.36 0.86 9.03
CA ASN A 66 -15.40 2.31 9.01
C ASN A 66 -14.87 2.82 7.67
N ALA A 67 -15.08 4.11 7.38
CA ALA A 67 -14.73 4.70 6.10
C ALA A 67 -13.25 4.52 5.74
N VAL A 68 -12.34 4.62 6.71
CA VAL A 68 -10.89 4.51 6.46
C VAL A 68 -10.49 3.07 6.18
N ARG A 69 -11.01 2.10 6.93
CA ARG A 69 -10.73 0.67 6.68
C ARG A 69 -11.26 0.24 5.31
N VAL A 70 -12.48 0.67 4.95
CA VAL A 70 -13.08 0.41 3.63
C VAL A 70 -12.28 1.09 2.52
N ALA A 71 -11.87 2.35 2.71
CA ALA A 71 -11.06 3.09 1.75
C ALA A 71 -9.69 2.45 1.55
N LEU A 72 -8.99 2.04 2.63
CA LEU A 72 -7.71 1.34 2.54
C LEU A 72 -7.87 0.02 1.79
N ALA A 73 -8.91 -0.77 2.10
CA ALA A 73 -9.15 -2.05 1.46
C ALA A 73 -9.47 -1.90 -0.03
N GLY A 74 -10.23 -0.86 -0.41
CA GLY A 74 -10.44 -0.50 -1.82
C GLY A 74 -9.16 -0.05 -2.49
N PHE A 75 -8.37 0.80 -1.83
CA PHE A 75 -7.07 1.25 -2.32
C PHE A 75 -6.09 0.09 -2.50
N ALA A 76 -6.07 -0.91 -1.62
CA ALA A 76 -5.25 -2.12 -1.75
C ALA A 76 -5.47 -2.85 -3.09
N ILE A 77 -6.72 -2.93 -3.55
CA ILE A 77 -7.05 -3.54 -4.84
C ILE A 77 -6.55 -2.67 -5.99
N LEU A 78 -6.81 -1.37 -5.92
CA LEU A 78 -6.33 -0.41 -6.92
C LEU A 78 -4.80 -0.38 -7.00
N HIS A 79 -4.12 -0.49 -5.87
CA HIS A 79 -2.67 -0.55 -5.71
C HIS A 79 -2.05 -1.69 -6.51
N VAL A 80 -2.64 -2.89 -6.44
CA VAL A 80 -2.23 -4.02 -7.30
C VAL A 80 -2.37 -3.65 -8.77
N GLY A 81 -3.48 -3.01 -9.15
CA GLY A 81 -3.71 -2.51 -10.52
C GLY A 81 -2.64 -1.51 -10.97
N LEU A 82 -2.22 -0.58 -10.10
CA LEU A 82 -1.16 0.38 -10.38
C LEU A 82 0.18 -0.32 -10.61
N HIS A 83 0.57 -1.26 -9.74
CA HIS A 83 1.79 -2.04 -9.95
C HIS A 83 1.74 -2.87 -11.23
N TRP A 84 0.59 -3.45 -11.54
CA TRP A 84 0.40 -4.15 -12.80
C TRP A 84 0.57 -3.21 -13.99
N LEU A 85 -0.02 -2.01 -13.95
CA LEU A 85 0.07 -1.01 -15.01
C LEU A 85 1.51 -0.55 -15.24
N TYR A 86 2.26 -0.29 -14.17
CA TYR A 86 3.64 0.19 -14.22
C TYR A 86 4.69 -0.94 -14.28
N ARG A 87 4.30 -2.21 -14.42
CA ARG A 87 5.24 -3.36 -14.38
C ARG A 87 6.30 -3.34 -15.47
N THR A 88 6.02 -2.72 -16.60
CA THR A 88 6.96 -2.58 -17.74
C THR A 88 7.68 -1.23 -17.74
N HIS A 89 7.47 -0.39 -16.74
CA HIS A 89 8.14 0.90 -16.65
C HIS A 89 9.66 0.72 -16.48
N PRO A 90 10.53 1.45 -17.20
CA PRO A 90 11.99 1.23 -17.15
C PRO A 90 12.62 1.38 -15.77
N ALA A 91 12.03 2.22 -14.92
CA ALA A 91 12.48 2.42 -13.54
C ALA A 91 11.84 1.43 -12.53
N ASN A 92 11.00 0.50 -12.97
CA ASN A 92 10.37 -0.47 -12.09
C ASN A 92 11.35 -1.58 -11.70
N ALA A 93 11.62 -1.69 -10.40
CA ALA A 93 12.52 -2.70 -9.84
C ALA A 93 11.80 -3.80 -9.02
N PHE A 94 10.47 -3.86 -9.04
CA PHE A 94 9.67 -4.92 -8.41
C PHE A 94 9.67 -6.18 -9.27
N ASN A 95 10.81 -6.87 -9.33
CA ASN A 95 11.03 -8.04 -10.19
C ASN A 95 11.27 -9.34 -9.40
N THR A 96 10.99 -9.33 -8.09
CA THR A 96 11.19 -10.49 -7.23
C THR A 96 9.86 -11.11 -6.80
N PHE A 97 9.90 -12.40 -6.47
CA PHE A 97 8.77 -13.10 -5.87
C PHE A 97 8.32 -12.43 -4.56
N SER A 98 9.27 -11.96 -3.74
CA SER A 98 8.95 -11.27 -2.48
C SER A 98 8.15 -10.00 -2.73
N SER A 99 8.60 -9.14 -3.65
CA SER A 99 7.92 -7.90 -4.02
C SER A 99 6.47 -8.16 -4.47
N TRP A 100 6.28 -9.09 -5.40
CA TRP A 100 4.94 -9.43 -5.91
C TRP A 100 4.06 -10.10 -4.86
N SER A 101 4.64 -10.86 -3.93
CA SER A 101 3.89 -11.45 -2.81
C SER A 101 3.33 -10.37 -1.87
N LEU A 102 4.12 -9.33 -1.59
CA LEU A 102 3.66 -8.18 -0.79
C LEU A 102 2.57 -7.39 -1.51
N ILE A 103 2.77 -7.09 -2.80
CA ILE A 103 1.79 -6.36 -3.62
C ILE A 103 0.48 -7.13 -3.72
N LEU A 104 0.51 -8.38 -4.18
CA LEU A 104 -0.69 -9.19 -4.39
C LEU A 104 -1.35 -9.57 -3.07
N GLY A 105 -0.57 -9.87 -2.03
CA GLY A 105 -1.09 -10.16 -0.70
C GLY A 105 -1.87 -8.98 -0.12
N THR A 106 -1.36 -7.76 -0.29
CA THR A 106 -2.05 -6.53 0.13
C THR A 106 -3.42 -6.42 -0.54
N GLY A 107 -3.48 -6.52 -1.87
CA GLY A 107 -4.75 -6.46 -2.60
C GLY A 107 -5.71 -7.61 -2.28
N GLY A 108 -5.19 -8.83 -2.12
CA GLY A 108 -5.98 -10.01 -1.78
C GLY A 108 -6.65 -9.90 -0.41
N LEU A 109 -5.93 -9.43 0.61
CA LEU A 109 -6.50 -9.23 1.95
C LEU A 109 -7.46 -8.03 2.00
N GLY A 110 -7.20 -6.97 1.23
CA GLY A 110 -8.15 -5.87 1.05
C GLY A 110 -9.47 -6.35 0.43
N ALA A 111 -9.41 -7.15 -0.63
CA ALA A 111 -10.60 -7.75 -1.24
C ALA A 111 -11.34 -8.68 -0.27
N ALA A 112 -10.62 -9.51 0.49
CA ALA A 112 -11.22 -10.36 1.51
C ALA A 112 -11.90 -9.55 2.61
N TYR A 113 -11.29 -8.44 3.05
CA TYR A 113 -11.89 -7.53 4.04
C TYR A 113 -13.22 -6.97 3.53
N LEU A 114 -13.26 -6.44 2.31
CA LEU A 114 -14.49 -5.87 1.73
C LEU A 114 -15.59 -6.92 1.56
N LEU A 115 -15.22 -8.13 1.11
CA LEU A 115 -16.17 -9.22 0.97
C LEU A 115 -16.79 -9.60 2.32
N VAL A 116 -15.96 -9.79 3.35
CA VAL A 116 -16.46 -10.14 4.69
C VAL A 116 -17.30 -9.00 5.26
N ALA A 117 -16.86 -7.75 5.11
CA ALA A 117 -17.60 -6.58 5.60
C ALA A 117 -18.97 -6.42 4.93
N ALA A 118 -19.12 -6.79 3.65
CA ALA A 118 -20.40 -6.74 2.95
C ALA A 118 -21.37 -7.86 3.35
N LEU A 119 -20.88 -8.93 3.99
CA LEU A 119 -21.66 -10.10 4.39
C LEU A 119 -22.04 -10.09 5.89
N THR A 120 -21.60 -9.09 6.65
CA THR A 120 -21.79 -8.94 8.10
C THR A 120 -22.49 -7.64 8.42
#